data_AF-A0AA49GKF9-F1
#
_entry.id   AF-A0AA49GKF9-F1
#
_cell.length_a   1.000
_cell.length_b   1.000
_cell.length_c   1.000
_cell.angle_alpha   90.00
_cell.angle_beta   90.00
_cell.angle_gamma   90.00
#
_symmetry.space_group_name_H-M   'P 1'
#
loop_
_entity.id
_entity.type
_entity.pdbx_description
1 polymer ?
#
loop_
_entity_poly.entity_id
_entity_poly.type
_entity_poly.pdbx_seq_one_letter_code
_entity_poly.pdbx_strand_id
1 'polypeptide(L)'
;MANSDEALENYLKKLMEIQYGTRDEQHFTEEDLKNIALDAGLTESAWQESQQRAKQHLQRGTAYLNAQNYDDAANELESAASLMPHDAEANYLAAKAFLFRGNRYNRSSDFDRSEYYINRTLNITPAHTGVMQLKTELNNKRRVLSNETERKSRTNQLTKWGIIIGVAIVLIAGYFNIYNGMVGLEEDVNSAWAQVENQYQRRADLIPNLVETVQGAANYERETLREVVEARAAATSVQIGVDDLEDAGKLAEYAQAQENLGSSLSRLIAVAEDYPDLRATENFRDLQSQLEGTENRISTERRRFNEAVQSYNAKARRFPNNLLGFDTKEYFEADPQSAEPPKVSF
;
A
#
# COMPACT_ATOMS: atom_id res chain seq x y z
N MET A 1 -22.43 65.23 -23.03
CA MET A 1 -21.10 65.45 -22.44
C MET A 1 -20.80 64.18 -21.69
N ALA A 2 -19.80 63.40 -22.12
CA ALA A 2 -19.37 62.22 -21.37
C ALA A 2 -18.98 62.64 -19.95
N ASN A 3 -19.27 61.80 -18.95
CA ASN A 3 -18.85 62.07 -17.58
C ASN A 3 -17.30 62.11 -17.56
N SER A 4 -16.69 63.04 -16.82
CA SER A 4 -15.22 63.15 -16.68
C SER A 4 -14.58 61.80 -16.34
N ASP A 5 -15.24 61.02 -15.50
CA ASP A 5 -14.76 59.69 -15.09
C ASP A 5 -14.88 58.65 -16.20
N GLU A 6 -15.92 58.72 -17.03
CA GLU A 6 -16.13 57.84 -18.19
C GLU A 6 -15.11 58.13 -19.30
N ALA A 7 -14.77 59.42 -19.51
CA ALA A 7 -13.73 59.82 -20.44
C ALA A 7 -12.35 59.31 -19.98
N LEU A 8 -12.04 59.44 -18.68
CA LEU A 8 -10.80 58.91 -18.11
C LEU A 8 -10.72 57.38 -18.22
N GLU A 9 -11.81 56.66 -17.97
CA GLU A 9 -11.88 55.20 -18.14
C GLU A 9 -11.64 54.79 -19.60
N ASN A 10 -12.25 55.51 -20.55
CA ASN A 10 -12.03 55.29 -21.98
C ASN A 10 -10.59 55.58 -22.41
N TYR A 11 -9.95 56.63 -21.85
CA TYR A 11 -8.54 56.92 -22.07
C TYR A 11 -7.64 55.81 -21.56
N LEU A 12 -7.83 55.35 -20.32
CA LEU A 12 -7.06 54.25 -19.74
C LEU A 12 -7.25 52.95 -20.52
N LYS A 13 -8.47 52.66 -20.95
CA LYS A 13 -8.78 51.50 -21.79
C LYS A 13 -8.06 51.57 -23.14
N LYS A 14 -8.07 52.75 -23.78
CA LYS A 14 -7.40 52.96 -25.07
C LYS A 14 -5.88 52.87 -24.95
N LEU A 15 -5.30 53.38 -23.86
CA LEU A 15 -3.89 53.16 -23.54
C LEU A 15 -3.56 51.68 -23.39
N MET A 16 -4.40 50.92 -22.68
CA MET A 16 -4.20 49.46 -22.57
C MET A 16 -4.32 48.77 -23.93
N GLU A 17 -5.32 49.08 -24.74
CA GLU A 17 -5.49 48.49 -26.09
C GLU A 17 -4.28 48.75 -27.00
N ILE A 18 -3.77 49.98 -26.99
CA ILE A 18 -2.58 50.36 -27.77
C ILE A 18 -1.34 49.61 -27.24
N GLN A 19 -1.18 49.53 -25.92
CA GLN A 19 -0.04 48.88 -25.27
C GLN A 19 -0.03 47.35 -25.45
N TYR A 20 -1.20 46.69 -25.55
CA TYR A 20 -1.31 45.25 -25.79
C TYR A 20 -1.39 44.88 -27.28
N GLY A 21 -1.74 45.82 -28.16
CA GLY A 21 -1.92 45.59 -29.60
C GLY A 21 -0.64 45.65 -30.44
N THR A 22 0.41 46.32 -29.96
CA THR A 22 1.69 46.43 -30.69
C THR A 22 2.73 45.47 -30.10
N ARG A 23 3.29 44.58 -30.94
CA ARG A 23 4.39 43.67 -30.55
C ARG A 23 5.71 44.41 -30.23
N ASP A 24 5.79 45.69 -30.57
CA ASP A 24 6.87 46.61 -30.19
C ASP A 24 6.30 47.69 -29.26
N GLU A 25 6.97 47.92 -28.12
CA GLU A 25 6.59 48.91 -27.11
C GLU A 25 6.80 50.34 -27.67
N GLN A 26 5.74 50.90 -28.27
CA GLN A 26 5.77 52.29 -28.77
C GLN A 26 6.04 53.27 -27.63
N HIS A 27 7.00 54.17 -27.85
CA HIS A 27 7.31 55.26 -26.93
C HIS A 27 6.34 56.41 -27.20
N PHE A 28 5.30 56.57 -26.39
CA PHE A 28 4.47 57.77 -26.44
C PHE A 28 5.19 58.93 -25.74
N THR A 29 5.23 60.08 -26.39
CA THR A 29 5.60 61.32 -25.72
C THR A 29 4.43 61.81 -24.87
N GLU A 30 4.67 62.78 -23.98
CA GLU A 30 3.59 63.46 -23.25
C GLU A 30 2.53 64.04 -24.21
N GLU A 31 2.98 64.53 -25.37
CA GLU A 31 2.11 65.06 -26.42
C GLU A 31 1.27 63.95 -27.08
N ASP A 32 1.83 62.77 -27.30
CA ASP A 32 1.08 61.63 -27.85
C ASP A 32 -0.01 61.16 -26.88
N LEU A 33 0.31 61.07 -25.58
CA LEU A 33 -0.66 60.72 -24.54
C LEU A 33 -1.79 61.75 -24.45
N LYS A 34 -1.43 63.02 -24.52
CA LYS A 34 -2.37 64.13 -24.54
C LYS A 34 -3.30 64.02 -25.75
N ASN A 35 -2.77 63.76 -26.94
CA ASN A 35 -3.56 63.57 -28.15
C ASN A 35 -4.50 62.35 -28.03
N ILE A 36 -4.02 61.24 -27.46
CA ILE A 36 -4.85 60.06 -27.20
C ILE A 36 -5.97 60.36 -26.20
N ALA A 37 -5.69 61.16 -25.16
CA ALA A 37 -6.68 61.59 -24.17
C ALA A 37 -7.77 62.49 -24.78
N LEU A 38 -7.37 63.46 -25.60
CA LEU A 38 -8.30 64.33 -26.32
C LEU A 38 -9.18 63.53 -27.29
N ASP A 39 -8.60 62.57 -28.01
CA ASP A 39 -9.33 61.67 -28.93
C ASP A 39 -10.25 60.67 -28.18
N ALA A 40 -9.95 60.38 -26.92
CA ALA A 40 -10.84 59.63 -26.02
C ALA A 40 -11.96 60.51 -25.42
N GLY A 41 -12.00 61.79 -25.74
CA GLY A 41 -13.04 62.74 -25.31
C GLY A 41 -12.72 63.47 -24.00
N LEU A 42 -11.49 63.41 -23.48
CA LEU A 42 -11.08 64.29 -22.38
C LEU A 42 -10.94 65.71 -22.89
N THR A 43 -11.34 66.69 -22.08
CA THR A 43 -10.98 68.08 -22.31
C THR A 43 -9.53 68.33 -21.89
N GLU A 44 -8.89 69.35 -22.45
CA GLU A 44 -7.56 69.80 -22.00
C GLU A 44 -7.53 70.03 -20.48
N SER A 45 -8.58 70.64 -19.92
CA SER A 45 -8.67 70.88 -18.48
C SER A 45 -8.73 69.59 -17.67
N ALA A 46 -9.47 68.58 -18.14
CA ALA A 46 -9.57 67.27 -17.48
C ALA A 46 -8.26 66.49 -17.56
N TRP A 47 -7.54 66.60 -18.68
CA TRP A 47 -6.18 66.06 -18.83
C TRP A 47 -5.20 66.71 -17.84
N GLN A 48 -5.17 68.04 -17.76
CA GLN A 48 -4.33 68.75 -16.80
C GLN A 48 -4.68 68.39 -15.36
N GLU A 49 -5.96 68.21 -15.05
CA GLU A 49 -6.40 67.74 -13.74
C GLU A 49 -5.92 66.31 -13.44
N SER A 50 -5.98 65.39 -14.41
CA SER A 50 -5.46 64.02 -14.21
C SER A 50 -3.96 64.00 -13.96
N GLN A 51 -3.19 64.85 -14.66
CA GLN A 51 -1.76 65.02 -14.41
C GLN A 51 -1.49 65.56 -13.00
N GLN A 52 -2.30 66.52 -12.54
CA GLN A 52 -2.18 67.06 -11.18
C GLN A 52 -2.54 66.02 -10.12
N ARG A 53 -3.59 65.22 -10.34
CA ARG A 53 -3.96 64.10 -9.45
C ARG A 53 -2.83 63.07 -9.37
N ALA A 54 -2.21 62.74 -10.50
CA ALA A 54 -1.09 61.81 -10.54
C ALA A 54 0.12 62.29 -9.72
N LYS A 55 0.44 63.60 -9.77
CA LYS A 55 1.48 64.20 -8.92
C LYS A 55 1.15 64.12 -7.43
N GLN A 56 -0.12 64.27 -7.05
CA GLN A 56 -0.55 64.09 -5.66
C GLN A 56 -0.41 62.63 -5.20
N HIS A 57 -0.80 61.67 -6.05
CA HIS A 57 -0.57 60.24 -5.80
C HIS A 57 0.92 59.94 -5.61
N LEU A 58 1.78 60.48 -6.48
CA LEU A 58 3.24 60.33 -6.38
C LEU A 58 3.78 60.86 -5.06
N GLN A 59 3.32 62.04 -4.62
CA GLN A 59 3.74 62.66 -3.37
C GLN A 59 3.32 61.82 -2.15
N ARG A 60 2.06 61.39 -2.08
CA ARG A 60 1.55 60.55 -0.98
C ARG A 60 2.25 59.19 -0.97
N GLY A 61 2.35 58.55 -2.13
CA GLY A 61 3.01 57.27 -2.31
C GLY A 61 4.48 57.31 -1.87
N THR A 62 5.20 58.37 -2.19
CA THR A 62 6.58 58.59 -1.74
C THR A 62 6.66 58.76 -0.22
N ALA A 63 5.73 59.52 0.37
CA ALA A 63 5.66 59.67 1.82
C ALA A 63 5.38 58.32 2.52
N TYR A 64 4.46 57.51 1.99
CA TYR A 64 4.21 56.16 2.50
C TYR A 64 5.41 55.24 2.34
N LEU A 65 6.11 55.32 1.20
CA LEU A 65 7.31 54.52 0.94
C LEU A 65 8.43 54.85 1.95
N ASN A 66 8.63 56.15 2.23
CA ASN A 66 9.58 56.62 3.24
C ASN A 66 9.18 56.21 4.66
N ALA A 67 7.87 56.17 4.94
CA ALA A 67 7.31 55.66 6.19
C ALA A 67 7.30 54.12 6.28
N GLN A 68 7.82 53.40 5.27
CA GLN A 68 7.79 51.94 5.15
C GLN A 68 6.39 51.32 5.17
N ASN A 69 5.36 52.12 4.88
CA ASN A 69 4.00 51.65 4.69
C ASN A 69 3.84 51.17 3.24
N TYR A 70 4.33 49.97 2.95
CA TYR A 70 4.44 49.46 1.59
C TYR A 70 3.10 49.10 0.94
N ASP A 71 2.06 48.82 1.73
CA ASP A 71 0.73 48.53 1.20
C ASP A 71 0.12 49.80 0.57
N ASP A 72 0.09 50.91 1.32
CA ASP A 72 -0.41 52.20 0.83
C ASP A 72 0.52 52.80 -0.23
N ALA A 73 1.84 52.68 -0.05
CA ALA A 73 2.81 53.15 -1.03
C ALA A 73 2.61 52.48 -2.40
N ALA A 74 2.45 51.15 -2.44
CA ALA A 74 2.27 50.43 -3.69
C ALA A 74 0.98 50.87 -4.41
N ASN A 75 -0.13 51.06 -3.69
CA ASN A 75 -1.40 51.48 -4.29
C ASN A 75 -1.33 52.91 -4.85
N GLU A 76 -0.77 53.84 -4.09
CA GLU A 76 -0.63 55.24 -4.50
C GLU A 76 0.35 55.40 -5.67
N LEU A 77 1.47 54.68 -5.65
CA LEU A 77 2.48 54.74 -6.72
C LEU A 77 2.04 54.01 -7.99
N GLU A 78 1.29 52.91 -7.87
CA GLU A 78 0.62 52.24 -9.01
C GLU A 78 -0.39 53.17 -9.67
N SER A 79 -1.17 53.93 -8.88
CA SER A 79 -2.11 54.93 -9.40
C SER A 79 -1.38 56.07 -10.12
N ALA A 80 -0.28 56.58 -9.54
CA ALA A 80 0.55 57.61 -10.17
C ALA A 80 1.15 57.13 -11.51
N ALA A 81 1.75 55.94 -11.54
CA ALA A 81 2.36 55.36 -12.74
C ALA A 81 1.34 54.97 -13.82
N SER A 82 0.08 54.74 -13.44
CA SER A 82 -1.01 54.47 -14.39
C SER A 82 -1.52 55.74 -15.07
N LEU A 83 -1.59 56.86 -14.33
CA LEU A 83 -2.00 58.16 -14.85
C LEU A 83 -0.87 58.86 -15.63
N MET A 84 0.39 58.59 -15.26
CA MET A 84 1.59 59.11 -15.94
C MET A 84 2.49 57.95 -16.42
N PRO A 85 2.06 57.18 -17.43
CA PRO A 85 2.79 55.98 -17.86
C PRO A 85 4.20 56.26 -18.39
N HIS A 86 4.48 57.48 -18.85
CA HIS A 86 5.78 57.91 -19.36
C HIS A 86 6.68 58.61 -18.33
N ASP A 87 6.21 58.77 -17.09
CA ASP A 87 7.03 59.33 -16.02
C ASP A 87 7.94 58.24 -15.43
N ALA A 88 9.25 58.37 -15.68
CA ALA A 88 10.23 57.38 -15.24
C ALA A 88 10.28 57.27 -13.71
N GLU A 89 10.08 58.38 -12.98
CA GLU A 89 10.14 58.39 -11.51
C GLU A 89 8.94 57.67 -10.89
N ALA A 90 7.72 57.89 -11.40
CA ALA A 90 6.51 57.19 -10.97
C ALA A 90 6.63 55.67 -11.18
N ASN A 91 7.12 55.25 -12.35
CA ASN A 91 7.37 53.82 -12.63
C ASN A 91 8.48 53.27 -11.71
N TYR A 92 9.58 54.00 -11.51
CA TYR A 92 10.67 53.58 -10.62
C TYR A 92 10.20 53.41 -9.16
N LEU A 93 9.44 54.37 -8.63
CA LEU A 93 8.92 54.32 -7.27
C LEU A 93 7.86 53.23 -7.10
N ALA A 94 7.00 53.01 -8.09
CA ALA A 94 6.06 51.88 -8.10
C ALA A 94 6.82 50.55 -8.05
N ALA A 95 7.84 50.36 -8.91
CA ALA A 95 8.70 49.19 -8.90
C ALA A 95 9.33 48.94 -7.52
N LYS A 96 9.84 50.00 -6.89
CA LYS A 96 10.46 49.95 -5.56
C LYS A 96 9.47 49.57 -4.47
N ALA A 97 8.27 50.16 -4.48
CA ALA A 97 7.22 49.86 -3.51
C ALA A 97 6.78 48.40 -3.59
N PHE A 98 6.57 47.87 -4.80
CA PHE A 98 6.25 46.45 -5.00
C PHE A 98 7.39 45.54 -4.57
N LEU A 99 8.66 45.85 -4.90
CA LEU A 99 9.79 45.03 -4.45
C LEU A 99 9.84 44.94 -2.92
N PHE A 100 9.69 46.07 -2.24
CA PHE A 100 9.76 46.14 -0.78
C PHE A 100 8.56 45.45 -0.11
N ARG A 101 7.35 45.63 -0.65
CA ARG A 101 6.16 44.89 -0.20
C ARG A 101 6.31 43.39 -0.40
N GLY A 102 6.80 42.98 -1.56
CA GLY A 102 7.12 41.60 -1.91
C GLY A 102 8.16 41.01 -0.97
N ASN A 103 9.21 41.76 -0.63
CA ASN A 103 10.22 41.34 0.34
C ASN A 103 9.65 41.21 1.76
N ARG A 104 8.82 42.15 2.21
CA ARG A 104 8.21 42.15 3.55
C ARG A 104 7.25 40.99 3.77
N TYR A 105 6.41 40.70 2.77
CA TYR A 105 5.34 39.71 2.89
C TYR A 105 5.60 38.42 2.12
N ASN A 106 6.78 38.28 1.51
CA ASN A 106 7.16 37.17 0.65
C ASN A 106 6.13 36.87 -0.47
N ARG A 107 5.62 37.94 -1.11
CA ARG A 107 4.56 37.86 -2.13
C ARG A 107 5.14 37.80 -3.54
N SER A 108 5.00 36.64 -4.20
CA SER A 108 5.52 36.46 -5.57
C SER A 108 4.90 37.44 -6.58
N SER A 109 3.60 37.72 -6.45
CA SER A 109 2.89 38.65 -7.34
C SER A 109 3.47 40.06 -7.32
N ASP A 110 4.03 40.49 -6.20
CA ASP A 110 4.65 41.81 -6.06
C ASP A 110 6.02 41.86 -6.76
N PHE A 111 6.74 40.74 -6.84
CA PHE A 111 7.97 40.65 -7.64
C PHE A 111 7.67 40.78 -9.13
N ASP A 112 6.56 40.23 -9.60
CA ASP A 112 6.15 40.33 -11.01
C ASP A 112 5.70 41.75 -11.35
N ARG A 113 4.94 42.41 -10.46
CA ARG A 113 4.60 43.84 -10.62
C ARG A 113 5.84 44.72 -10.56
N SER A 114 6.80 44.42 -9.68
CA SER A 114 8.07 45.14 -9.61
C SER A 114 8.84 45.03 -10.94
N GLU A 115 8.93 43.83 -11.52
CA GLU A 115 9.57 43.62 -12.83
C GLU A 115 8.90 44.43 -13.95
N TYR A 116 7.57 44.46 -13.96
CA TYR A 116 6.80 45.22 -14.95
C TYR A 116 7.19 46.70 -14.96
N TYR A 117 7.19 47.33 -13.79
CA TYR A 117 7.55 48.74 -13.66
C TYR A 117 9.06 49.01 -13.85
N ILE A 118 9.92 48.04 -13.51
CA ILE A 118 11.36 48.07 -13.83
C ILE A 118 11.58 48.17 -15.34
N ASN A 119 10.92 47.30 -16.11
CA ASN A 119 11.10 47.27 -17.56
C ASN A 119 10.54 48.56 -18.19
N ARG A 120 9.38 49.05 -17.75
CA ARG A 120 8.86 50.36 -18.18
C ARG A 120 9.84 51.51 -17.93
N THR A 121 10.43 51.58 -16.73
CA THR A 121 11.41 52.61 -16.41
C THR A 121 12.65 52.51 -17.29
N LEU A 122 13.15 51.29 -17.56
CA LEU A 122 14.30 51.06 -18.43
C LEU A 122 14.02 51.41 -19.89
N ASN A 123 12.78 51.23 -20.35
CA ASN A 123 12.39 51.64 -21.71
C ASN A 123 12.37 53.16 -21.85
N ILE A 124 11.87 53.88 -20.84
CA ILE A 124 11.85 55.35 -20.83
C ILE A 124 13.28 55.92 -20.65
N THR A 125 14.02 55.38 -19.69
CA THR A 125 15.36 55.85 -19.31
C THR A 125 16.32 54.66 -19.15
N PRO A 126 16.97 54.18 -20.24
CA PRO A 126 17.85 53.02 -20.20
C PRO A 126 19.05 53.15 -19.25
N ALA A 127 19.52 54.38 -19.02
CA ALA A 127 20.65 54.68 -18.15
C ALA A 127 20.25 54.90 -16.66
N HIS A 128 19.00 54.63 -16.28
CA HIS A 128 18.52 54.89 -14.92
C HIS A 128 19.21 53.94 -13.91
N THR A 129 20.09 54.47 -13.06
CA THR A 129 20.91 53.66 -12.14
C THR A 129 20.09 52.99 -11.04
N GLY A 130 19.10 53.69 -10.47
CA GLY A 130 18.23 53.15 -9.42
C GLY A 130 17.46 51.89 -9.85
N VAL A 131 16.85 51.89 -11.04
CA VAL A 131 16.10 50.73 -11.53
C VAL A 131 17.01 49.54 -11.88
N MET A 132 18.24 49.78 -12.35
CA MET A 132 19.22 48.70 -12.57
C MET A 132 19.60 48.01 -11.25
N GLN A 133 19.71 48.77 -10.15
CA GLN A 133 19.91 48.21 -8.82
C GLN A 133 18.71 47.37 -8.38
N LEU A 134 17.47 47.88 -8.54
CA LEU A 134 16.25 47.13 -8.23
C LEU A 134 16.14 45.82 -9.04
N LYS A 135 16.48 45.85 -10.33
CA LYS A 135 16.49 44.65 -11.19
C LYS A 135 17.46 43.59 -10.67
N THR A 136 18.63 44.01 -10.20
CA THR A 136 19.62 43.10 -9.60
C THR A 136 19.10 42.50 -8.29
N GLU A 137 18.51 43.32 -7.42
CA GLU A 137 17.90 42.87 -6.16
C GLU A 137 16.77 41.86 -6.40
N LEU A 138 15.87 42.17 -7.33
CA LEU A 138 14.77 41.30 -7.75
C LEU A 138 15.28 39.94 -8.26
N ASN A 139 16.28 39.94 -9.14
CA ASN A 139 16.87 38.71 -9.68
C ASN A 139 17.51 37.85 -8.57
N ASN A 140 18.21 38.48 -7.64
CA ASN A 140 18.79 37.80 -6.48
C ASN A 140 17.70 37.18 -5.59
N LYS A 141 16.62 37.91 -5.32
CA LYS A 141 15.48 37.43 -4.52
C LYS A 141 14.80 36.24 -5.18
N ARG A 142 14.52 36.30 -6.48
CA ARG A 142 13.94 35.19 -7.24
C ARG A 142 14.81 33.93 -7.20
N ARG A 143 16.13 34.09 -7.33
CA ARG A 143 17.07 32.96 -7.22
C ARG A 143 17.02 32.30 -5.84
N VAL A 144 16.95 33.08 -4.76
CA VAL A 144 16.83 32.54 -3.39
C VAL A 144 15.51 31.78 -3.22
N LEU A 145 14.39 32.34 -3.68
CA LEU A 145 13.08 31.70 -3.60
C LEU A 145 13.01 30.38 -4.39
N SER A 146 13.61 30.35 -5.59
CA SER A 146 13.73 29.13 -6.39
C SER A 146 14.49 28.04 -5.62
N ASN A 147 15.65 28.39 -5.07
CA ASN A 147 16.48 27.44 -4.32
C ASN A 147 15.79 26.92 -3.05
N GLU A 148 15.07 27.77 -2.32
CA GLU A 148 14.27 27.36 -1.16
C GLU A 148 13.14 26.40 -1.53
N THR A 149 12.48 26.67 -2.66
CA THR A 149 11.38 25.84 -3.18
C THR A 149 11.89 24.46 -3.58
N GLU A 150 13.02 24.41 -4.29
CA GLU A 150 13.66 23.14 -4.66
C GLU A 150 14.10 22.33 -3.44
N ARG A 151 14.70 22.99 -2.43
CA ARG A 151 15.11 22.32 -1.19
C ARG A 151 13.93 21.70 -0.47
N LYS A 152 12.84 22.46 -0.27
CA LYS A 152 11.61 21.96 0.38
C LYS A 152 10.98 20.81 -0.41
N SER A 153 10.97 20.89 -1.74
CA SER A 153 10.46 19.81 -2.59
C SER A 153 11.28 18.53 -2.44
N ARG A 154 12.61 18.62 -2.49
CA ARG A 154 13.50 17.45 -2.31
C ARG A 154 13.35 16.81 -0.94
N THR A 155 13.28 17.59 0.14
CA THR A 155 13.08 17.03 1.49
C THR A 155 11.74 16.31 1.60
N ASN A 156 10.68 16.88 1.03
CA ASN A 156 9.35 16.25 1.02
C ASN A 156 9.30 14.97 0.19
N GLN A 157 10.09 14.87 -0.88
CA GLN A 157 10.20 13.63 -1.66
C GLN A 157 10.95 12.56 -0.87
N LEU A 158 12.10 12.88 -0.26
CA LEU A 158 12.87 11.92 0.52
C LEU A 158 12.09 11.39 1.73
N THR A 159 11.32 12.23 2.42
CA THR A 159 10.46 11.77 3.53
C THR A 159 9.34 10.86 3.05
N LYS A 160 8.68 11.17 1.93
CA LYS A 160 7.66 10.29 1.32
C LYS A 160 8.25 8.92 0.94
N TRP A 161 9.40 8.90 0.27
CA TRP A 161 10.08 7.65 -0.09
C TRP A 161 10.53 6.87 1.15
N GLY A 162 11.05 7.55 2.17
CA GLY A 162 11.41 6.93 3.44
C GLY A 162 10.23 6.23 4.13
N ILE A 163 9.04 6.85 4.11
CA ILE A 163 7.81 6.24 4.64
C ILE A 163 7.41 5.01 3.82
N ILE A 164 7.41 5.11 2.48
CA ILE A 164 7.05 3.99 1.59
C ILE A 164 7.99 2.80 1.82
N ILE A 165 9.30 3.05 1.87
CA ILE A 165 10.31 2.00 2.10
C ILE A 165 10.13 1.40 3.50
N GLY A 166 9.90 2.22 4.52
CA GLY A 166 9.65 1.75 5.88
C GLY A 166 8.43 0.82 5.97
N VAL A 167 7.32 1.19 5.33
CA VAL A 167 6.11 0.36 5.26
C VAL A 167 6.39 -0.96 4.52
N ALA A 168 7.10 -0.90 3.38
CA ALA A 168 7.45 -2.09 2.62
C ALA A 168 8.29 -3.08 3.43
N ILE A 169 9.29 -2.60 4.19
CA ILE A 169 10.13 -3.44 5.06
C ILE A 169 9.28 -4.13 6.13
N VAL A 170 8.35 -3.41 6.76
CA VAL A 170 7.47 -3.98 7.80
C VAL A 170 6.56 -5.06 7.21
N LEU A 171 5.99 -4.84 6.02
CA LEU A 171 5.14 -5.83 5.34
C LEU A 171 5.93 -7.09 4.97
N ILE A 172 7.15 -6.93 4.42
CA ILE A 172 8.04 -8.04 4.07
C ILE A 172 8.44 -8.83 5.32
N ALA A 173 8.85 -8.15 6.40
CA ALA A 173 9.21 -8.82 7.66
C ALA A 173 8.01 -9.56 8.27
N GLY A 174 6.81 -8.99 8.19
CA GLY A 174 5.56 -9.64 8.61
C GLY A 174 5.27 -10.91 7.80
N TYR A 175 5.42 -10.85 6.48
CA TYR A 175 5.26 -12.01 5.60
C TYR A 175 6.21 -13.16 5.98
N PHE A 176 7.51 -12.89 6.17
CA PHE A 176 8.47 -13.91 6.56
C PHE A 176 8.14 -14.56 7.91
N ASN A 177 7.65 -13.78 8.87
CA ASN A 177 7.24 -14.32 10.18
C ASN A 177 6.04 -15.27 10.05
N ILE A 178 5.03 -14.89 9.25
CA ILE A 178 3.86 -15.71 8.98
C ILE A 178 4.27 -17.01 8.27
N TYR A 179 5.08 -16.91 7.22
CA TYR A 179 5.53 -18.05 6.43
C TYR A 179 6.29 -19.07 7.29
N ASN A 180 7.30 -18.63 8.04
CA ASN A 180 8.06 -19.52 8.93
C ASN A 180 7.17 -20.17 9.99
N GLY A 181 6.17 -19.43 10.48
CA GLY A 181 5.20 -19.96 11.44
C GLY A 181 4.19 -20.95 10.84
N MET A 182 4.00 -20.97 9.52
CA MET A 182 3.19 -21.97 8.82
C MET A 182 4.01 -23.22 8.50
N VAL A 183 5.26 -23.04 8.05
CA VAL A 183 6.21 -24.15 7.82
C VAL A 183 6.39 -24.99 9.09
N GLY A 184 6.47 -24.36 10.26
CA GLY A 184 6.55 -25.10 11.52
C GLY A 184 5.33 -25.99 11.80
N LEU A 185 4.12 -25.49 11.52
CA LEU A 185 2.89 -26.28 11.70
C LEU A 185 2.74 -27.37 10.64
N GLU A 186 3.23 -27.13 9.43
CA GLU A 186 3.28 -28.15 8.40
C GLU A 186 4.21 -29.30 8.80
N GLU A 187 5.38 -28.99 9.35
CA GLU A 187 6.28 -30.02 9.88
C GLU A 187 5.66 -30.81 11.04
N ASP A 188 4.86 -30.17 11.90
CA ASP A 188 4.10 -30.86 12.95
C ASP A 188 3.08 -31.85 12.35
N VAL A 189 2.38 -31.47 11.27
CA VAL A 189 1.47 -32.38 10.55
C VAL A 189 2.24 -33.53 9.91
N ASN A 190 3.39 -33.25 9.28
CA ASN A 190 4.23 -34.26 8.64
C ASN A 190 4.74 -35.29 9.65
N SER A 191 5.19 -34.81 10.80
CA SER A 191 5.65 -35.65 11.91
C SER A 191 4.51 -36.53 12.43
N ALA A 192 3.32 -35.96 12.65
CA ALA A 192 2.16 -36.72 13.10
C ALA A 192 1.70 -37.76 12.06
N TRP A 193 1.73 -37.41 10.78
CA TRP A 193 1.43 -38.33 9.68
C TRP A 193 2.39 -39.51 9.65
N ALA A 194 3.69 -39.26 9.77
CA ALA A 194 4.70 -40.32 9.82
C ALA A 194 4.47 -41.29 11.00
N GLN A 195 3.96 -40.81 12.14
CA GLN A 195 3.59 -41.70 13.26
C GLN A 195 2.42 -42.61 12.91
N VAL A 196 1.40 -42.09 12.21
CA VAL A 196 0.27 -42.88 11.73
C VAL A 196 0.74 -43.96 10.77
N GLU A 197 1.55 -43.59 9.77
CA GLU A 197 2.11 -44.52 8.79
C GLU A 197 2.94 -45.63 9.47
N ASN A 198 3.78 -45.27 10.45
CA ASN A 198 4.56 -46.24 11.22
C ASN A 198 3.69 -47.29 11.93
N GLN A 199 2.54 -46.90 12.49
CA GLN A 199 1.64 -47.87 13.13
C GLN A 199 0.91 -48.75 12.11
N TYR A 200 0.49 -48.19 10.97
CA TYR A 200 -0.10 -48.98 9.89
C TYR A 200 0.89 -49.97 9.28
N GLN A 201 2.14 -49.55 9.07
CA GLN A 201 3.22 -50.42 8.61
C GLN A 201 3.47 -51.55 9.61
N ARG A 202 3.57 -51.23 10.91
CA ARG A 202 3.72 -52.24 11.97
C ARG A 202 2.58 -53.27 11.93
N ARG A 203 1.33 -52.82 11.76
CA ARG A 203 0.18 -53.73 11.63
C ARG A 203 0.36 -54.66 10.44
N ALA A 204 0.76 -54.13 9.28
CA ALA A 204 1.02 -54.93 8.09
C ALA A 204 2.19 -55.92 8.27
N ASP A 205 3.22 -55.56 9.05
CA ASP A 205 4.40 -56.38 9.30
C ASP A 205 4.15 -57.54 10.28
N LEU A 206 3.13 -57.44 11.13
CA LEU A 206 2.73 -58.52 12.05
C LEU A 206 1.93 -59.64 11.35
N ILE A 207 1.30 -59.33 10.20
CA ILE A 207 0.40 -60.25 9.51
C ILE A 207 1.08 -61.53 9.02
N PRO A 208 2.29 -61.52 8.41
CA PRO A 208 2.93 -62.76 7.98
C PRO A 208 3.13 -63.75 9.13
N ASN A 209 3.57 -63.28 10.30
CA ASN A 209 3.75 -64.12 11.49
C ASN A 209 2.41 -64.65 12.03
N LEU A 210 1.36 -63.83 11.98
CA LEU A 210 0.00 -64.25 12.34
C LEU A 210 -0.51 -65.34 11.40
N VAL A 211 -0.35 -65.16 10.09
CA VAL A 211 -0.75 -66.14 9.07
C VAL A 211 -0.01 -67.46 9.27
N GLU A 212 1.30 -67.43 9.50
CA GLU A 212 2.11 -68.64 9.76
C GLU A 212 1.64 -69.36 11.03
N THR A 213 1.39 -68.61 12.12
CA THR A 213 0.92 -69.17 13.39
C THR A 213 -0.45 -69.83 13.25
N VAL A 214 -1.38 -69.20 12.52
CA VAL A 214 -2.73 -69.73 12.28
C VAL A 214 -2.69 -70.94 11.33
N GLN A 215 -1.81 -70.93 10.32
CA GLN A 215 -1.62 -72.08 9.42
C GLN A 215 -1.06 -73.32 10.13
N GLY A 216 -0.30 -73.13 11.21
CA GLY A 216 0.22 -74.23 12.04
C GLY A 216 -0.85 -74.99 12.83
N ALA A 217 -2.02 -74.39 13.05
CA ALA A 217 -3.15 -75.07 13.68
C ALA A 217 -3.91 -75.95 12.68
N ALA A 218 -4.05 -77.25 12.98
CA ALA A 218 -4.73 -78.19 12.10
C ALA A 218 -6.22 -77.82 11.90
N ASN A 219 -6.69 -77.81 10.65
CA ASN A 219 -8.09 -77.57 10.21
C ASN A 219 -8.62 -76.11 10.20
N TYR A 220 -7.75 -75.11 9.96
CA TYR A 220 -8.20 -73.71 9.84
C TYR A 220 -8.91 -73.39 8.51
N GLU A 221 -9.80 -72.39 8.52
CA GLU A 221 -10.55 -71.88 7.38
C GLU A 221 -9.66 -71.05 6.42
N ARG A 222 -9.38 -71.60 5.23
CA ARG A 222 -8.50 -70.96 4.23
C ARG A 222 -9.06 -69.65 3.66
N GLU A 223 -10.38 -69.52 3.60
CA GLU A 223 -11.08 -68.33 3.12
C GLU A 223 -10.71 -67.10 3.95
N THR A 224 -10.79 -67.21 5.27
CA THR A 224 -10.50 -66.12 6.23
C THR A 224 -9.04 -65.67 6.18
N LEU A 225 -8.09 -66.61 6.03
CA LEU A 225 -6.68 -66.26 5.83
C LEU A 225 -6.43 -65.57 4.48
N ARG A 226 -7.11 -66.01 3.42
CA ARG A 226 -7.02 -65.37 2.10
C ARG A 226 -7.50 -63.92 2.16
N GLU A 227 -8.63 -63.65 2.83
CA GLU A 227 -9.15 -62.29 3.02
C GLU A 227 -8.13 -61.38 3.74
N VAL A 228 -7.46 -61.87 4.78
CA VAL A 228 -6.45 -61.07 5.51
C VAL A 228 -5.23 -60.76 4.64
N VAL A 229 -4.77 -61.73 3.84
CA VAL A 229 -3.64 -61.53 2.92
C VAL A 229 -4.01 -60.55 1.81
N GLU A 230 -5.21 -60.66 1.24
CA GLU A 230 -5.73 -59.72 0.24
C GLU A 230 -5.91 -58.31 0.81
N ALA A 231 -6.48 -58.20 2.01
CA ALA A 231 -6.66 -56.92 2.69
C ALA A 231 -5.32 -56.26 3.03
N ARG A 232 -4.31 -57.04 3.44
CA ARG A 232 -2.94 -56.55 3.61
C ARG A 232 -2.38 -56.02 2.30
N ALA A 233 -2.49 -56.79 1.22
CA ALA A 233 -1.99 -56.39 -0.09
C ALA A 233 -2.62 -55.06 -0.52
N ALA A 234 -3.95 -54.93 -0.40
CA ALA A 234 -4.68 -53.70 -0.68
C ALA A 234 -4.18 -52.53 0.19
N ALA A 235 -4.11 -52.71 1.52
CA ALA A 235 -3.65 -51.68 2.46
C ALA A 235 -2.20 -51.22 2.22
N THR A 236 -1.31 -52.11 1.76
CA THR A 236 0.08 -51.75 1.43
C THR A 236 0.24 -51.20 0.01
N SER A 237 -0.76 -51.38 -0.86
CA SER A 237 -0.72 -50.89 -2.24
C SER A 237 -1.13 -49.42 -2.36
N VAL A 238 -1.95 -48.92 -1.44
CA VAL A 238 -2.31 -47.51 -1.36
C VAL A 238 -1.20 -46.77 -0.62
N GLN A 239 -0.43 -45.96 -1.35
CA GLN A 239 0.57 -45.07 -0.78
C GLN A 239 0.04 -43.64 -0.85
N ILE A 240 0.17 -42.92 0.25
CA ILE A 240 -0.24 -41.52 0.36
C ILE A 240 0.90 -40.72 0.98
N GLY A 241 1.33 -39.66 0.28
CA GLY A 241 2.33 -38.73 0.78
C GLY A 241 1.70 -37.59 1.58
N VAL A 242 2.55 -36.77 2.19
CA VAL A 242 2.13 -35.53 2.87
C VAL A 242 1.41 -34.58 1.93
N ASP A 243 1.90 -34.45 0.69
CA ASP A 243 1.33 -33.56 -0.33
C ASP A 243 -0.06 -34.02 -0.79
N ASP A 244 -0.40 -35.29 -0.55
CA ASP A 244 -1.70 -35.86 -0.88
C ASP A 244 -2.74 -35.66 0.23
N LEU A 245 -2.34 -35.13 1.40
CA LEU A 245 -3.24 -34.88 2.53
C LEU A 245 -4.21 -33.72 2.28
N GLU A 246 -4.01 -32.96 1.21
CA GLU A 246 -4.94 -31.92 0.74
C GLU A 246 -6.04 -32.51 -0.16
N ASP A 247 -5.87 -33.76 -0.62
CA ASP A 247 -6.85 -34.50 -1.41
C ASP A 247 -7.68 -35.43 -0.53
N ALA A 248 -8.91 -34.99 -0.24
CA ALA A 248 -9.88 -35.75 0.53
C ALA A 248 -10.14 -37.16 -0.04
N GLY A 249 -10.07 -37.32 -1.37
CA GLY A 249 -10.26 -38.61 -2.02
C GLY A 249 -9.15 -39.60 -1.69
N LYS A 250 -7.89 -39.15 -1.67
CA LYS A 250 -6.74 -40.01 -1.39
C LYS A 250 -6.68 -40.43 0.07
N LEU A 251 -6.91 -39.49 1.00
CA LEU A 251 -6.92 -39.82 2.42
C LEU A 251 -8.08 -40.79 2.76
N ALA A 252 -9.25 -40.60 2.14
CA ALA A 252 -10.39 -41.50 2.29
C ALA A 252 -10.09 -42.91 1.72
N GLU A 253 -9.48 -43.00 0.53
CA GLU A 253 -9.09 -44.28 -0.07
C GLU A 253 -8.08 -45.04 0.82
N TYR A 254 -7.07 -44.33 1.32
CA TYR A 254 -6.10 -44.90 2.25
C TYR A 254 -6.77 -45.36 3.56
N ALA A 255 -7.61 -44.51 4.16
CA ALA A 255 -8.34 -44.85 5.38
C ALA A 255 -9.24 -46.09 5.18
N GLN A 256 -9.95 -46.19 4.04
CA GLN A 256 -10.80 -47.33 3.72
C GLN A 256 -10.00 -48.63 3.58
N ALA A 257 -8.84 -48.58 2.91
CA ALA A 257 -7.97 -49.75 2.77
C ALA A 257 -7.44 -50.21 4.15
N GLN A 258 -7.11 -49.26 5.03
CA GLN A 258 -6.71 -49.56 6.40
C GLN A 258 -7.86 -50.10 7.26
N GLU A 259 -9.08 -49.59 7.11
CA GLU A 259 -10.26 -50.11 7.81
C GLU A 259 -10.59 -51.55 7.38
N ASN A 260 -10.56 -51.83 6.07
CA ASN A 260 -10.77 -53.16 5.53
C ASN A 260 -9.78 -54.19 6.10
N LEU A 261 -8.51 -53.78 6.26
CA LEU A 261 -7.51 -54.62 6.91
C LEU A 261 -7.83 -54.86 8.39
N GLY A 262 -8.17 -53.81 9.15
CA GLY A 262 -8.57 -53.94 10.56
C GLY A 262 -9.76 -54.88 10.75
N SER A 263 -10.81 -54.71 9.94
CA SER A 263 -12.01 -55.56 9.95
C SER A 263 -11.70 -57.02 9.63
N SER A 264 -10.82 -57.28 8.67
CA SER A 264 -10.39 -58.64 8.31
C SER A 264 -9.59 -59.30 9.44
N LEU A 265 -8.76 -58.54 10.15
CA LEU A 265 -8.04 -59.02 11.33
C LEU A 265 -9.00 -59.32 12.49
N SER A 266 -10.00 -58.47 12.74
CA SER A 266 -11.02 -58.74 13.76
C SER A 266 -11.81 -60.02 13.46
N ARG A 267 -12.18 -60.26 12.19
CA ARG A 267 -12.82 -61.52 11.77
C ARG A 267 -11.92 -62.72 11.99
N LEU A 268 -10.64 -62.63 11.61
CA LEU A 268 -9.66 -63.71 11.83
C LEU A 268 -9.53 -64.07 13.32
N ILE A 269 -9.44 -63.05 14.19
CA ILE A 269 -9.35 -63.24 15.64
C ILE A 269 -10.62 -63.90 16.17
N ALA A 270 -11.81 -63.45 15.75
CA ALA A 270 -13.07 -64.06 16.17
C ALA A 270 -13.18 -65.53 15.75
N VAL A 271 -12.84 -65.85 14.49
CA VAL A 271 -12.82 -67.24 13.99
C VAL A 271 -11.79 -68.08 14.75
N ALA A 272 -10.64 -67.50 15.13
CA ALA A 272 -9.62 -68.21 15.92
C ALA A 272 -10.09 -68.59 17.34
N GLU A 273 -11.13 -67.97 17.89
CA GLU A 273 -11.69 -68.35 19.20
C GLU A 273 -12.35 -69.73 19.18
N ASP A 274 -12.84 -70.17 18.03
CA ASP A 274 -13.44 -71.50 17.82
C ASP A 274 -12.39 -72.63 17.77
N TYR A 275 -11.09 -72.29 17.82
CA TYR A 275 -9.97 -73.23 17.78
C TYR A 275 -9.17 -73.19 19.10
N PRO A 276 -9.53 -74.01 20.11
CA PRO A 276 -8.90 -73.99 21.44
C PRO A 276 -7.39 -74.17 21.43
N ASP A 277 -6.86 -75.01 20.54
CA ASP A 277 -5.43 -75.29 20.41
C ASP A 277 -4.66 -74.06 19.90
N LEU A 278 -5.23 -73.31 18.95
CA LEU A 278 -4.67 -72.05 18.45
C LEU A 278 -4.72 -70.97 19.53
N ARG A 279 -5.87 -70.84 20.21
CA ARG A 279 -6.06 -69.87 21.30
C ARG A 279 -5.11 -70.11 22.49
N ALA A 280 -4.73 -71.36 22.74
CA ALA A 280 -3.80 -71.72 23.80
C ALA A 280 -2.33 -71.47 23.40
N THR A 281 -2.03 -71.27 22.11
CA THR A 281 -0.68 -71.04 21.61
C THR A 281 -0.16 -69.67 22.07
N GLU A 282 0.98 -69.66 22.76
CA GLU A 282 1.64 -68.45 23.29
C GLU A 282 1.88 -67.42 22.17
N ASN A 283 2.47 -67.85 21.04
CA ASN A 283 2.72 -66.99 19.87
C ASN A 283 1.46 -66.31 19.34
N PHE A 284 0.31 -66.99 19.34
CA PHE A 284 -0.95 -66.41 18.85
C PHE A 284 -1.48 -65.34 19.80
N ARG A 285 -1.43 -65.60 21.12
CA ARG A 285 -1.82 -64.63 22.16
C ARG A 285 -0.92 -63.39 22.16
N ASP A 286 0.38 -63.59 21.96
CA ASP A 286 1.32 -62.49 21.85
C ASP A 286 1.05 -61.62 20.61
N LEU A 287 0.77 -62.23 19.46
CA LEU A 287 0.41 -61.50 18.25
C LEU A 287 -0.93 -60.77 18.38
N GLN A 288 -1.93 -61.40 19.01
CA GLN A 288 -3.21 -60.75 19.32
C GLN A 288 -3.01 -59.49 20.17
N SER A 289 -2.23 -59.61 21.25
CA SER A 289 -1.87 -58.49 22.13
C SER A 289 -1.10 -57.38 21.39
N GLN A 290 -0.17 -57.75 20.51
CA GLN A 290 0.56 -56.78 19.69
C GLN A 290 -0.33 -56.06 18.68
N LEU A 291 -1.29 -56.76 18.07
CA LEU A 291 -2.26 -56.18 17.13
C LEU A 291 -3.23 -55.25 17.84
N GLU A 292 -3.80 -55.66 18.98
CA GLU A 292 -4.64 -54.80 19.82
C GLU A 292 -3.87 -53.54 20.27
N GLY A 293 -2.63 -53.71 20.73
CA GLY A 293 -1.75 -52.60 21.08
C GLY A 293 -1.42 -51.69 19.90
N THR A 294 -1.35 -52.23 18.68
CA THR A 294 -1.13 -51.45 17.46
C THR A 294 -2.40 -50.67 17.07
N GLU A 295 -3.58 -51.27 17.17
CA GLU A 295 -4.86 -50.60 16.86
C GLU A 295 -5.15 -49.45 17.83
N ASN A 296 -4.89 -49.65 19.13
CA ASN A 296 -4.98 -48.59 20.13
C ASN A 296 -4.03 -47.41 19.83
N ARG A 297 -2.82 -47.71 19.32
CA ARG A 297 -1.86 -46.69 18.90
C ARG A 297 -2.30 -45.99 17.61
N ILE A 298 -2.82 -46.72 16.63
CA ILE A 298 -3.39 -46.14 15.40
C ILE A 298 -4.47 -45.11 15.76
N SER A 299 -5.42 -45.46 16.62
CA SER A 299 -6.46 -44.54 17.09
C SER A 299 -5.87 -43.29 17.76
N THR A 300 -4.85 -43.47 18.61
CA THR A 300 -4.16 -42.36 19.27
C THR A 300 -3.41 -41.46 18.30
N GLU A 301 -2.65 -42.03 17.35
CA GLU A 301 -1.87 -41.25 16.38
C GLU A 301 -2.77 -40.57 15.34
N ARG A 302 -3.89 -41.19 14.92
CA ARG A 302 -4.91 -40.51 14.07
C ARG A 302 -5.49 -39.28 14.76
N ARG A 303 -5.77 -39.39 16.06
CA ARG A 303 -6.25 -38.24 16.85
C ARG A 303 -5.19 -37.13 16.93
N ARG A 304 -3.92 -37.48 17.19
CA ARG A 304 -2.81 -36.51 17.21
C ARG A 304 -2.60 -35.84 15.86
N PHE A 305 -2.70 -36.61 14.77
CA PHE A 305 -2.70 -36.07 13.42
C PHE A 305 -3.83 -35.06 13.21
N ASN A 306 -5.06 -35.41 13.60
CA ASN A 306 -6.19 -34.48 13.52
C ASN A 306 -5.98 -33.21 14.38
N GLU A 307 -5.38 -33.31 15.56
CA GLU A 307 -5.04 -32.16 16.42
C GLU A 307 -3.98 -31.25 15.74
N ALA A 308 -2.98 -31.83 15.06
CA ALA A 308 -1.98 -31.09 14.29
C ALA A 308 -2.61 -30.40 13.07
N VAL A 309 -3.42 -31.13 12.29
CA VAL A 309 -4.18 -30.59 11.15
C VAL A 309 -5.13 -29.48 11.59
N GLN A 310 -5.78 -29.62 12.75
CA GLN A 310 -6.62 -28.56 13.31
C GLN A 310 -5.83 -27.29 13.60
N SER A 311 -4.66 -27.42 14.22
CA SER A 311 -3.78 -26.29 14.52
C SER A 311 -3.30 -25.58 13.24
N TYR A 312 -2.90 -26.37 12.23
CA TYR A 312 -2.53 -25.89 10.90
C TYR A 312 -3.69 -25.17 10.20
N ASN A 313 -4.84 -25.84 10.04
CA ASN A 313 -6.02 -25.30 9.36
C ASN A 313 -6.56 -24.04 10.03
N ALA A 314 -6.57 -23.99 11.37
CA ALA A 314 -6.99 -22.81 12.11
C ALA A 314 -6.10 -21.59 11.80
N LYS A 315 -4.78 -21.80 11.65
CA LYS A 315 -3.84 -20.73 11.32
C LYS A 315 -3.89 -20.37 9.84
N ALA A 316 -4.02 -21.34 8.94
CA ALA A 316 -4.18 -21.13 7.49
C ALA A 316 -5.43 -20.28 7.18
N ARG A 317 -6.55 -20.54 7.85
CA ARG A 317 -7.82 -19.82 7.63
C ARG A 317 -7.90 -18.45 8.31
N ARG A 318 -6.93 -18.07 9.15
CA ARG A 318 -6.96 -16.81 9.90
C ARG A 318 -6.35 -15.66 9.09
N PHE A 319 -6.92 -14.45 9.19
CA PHE A 319 -6.30 -13.26 8.62
C PHE A 319 -4.97 -12.92 9.33
N PRO A 320 -3.89 -12.57 8.59
CA PRO A 320 -3.81 -12.39 7.14
C PRO A 320 -3.41 -13.65 6.33
N ASN A 321 -3.17 -14.78 6.98
CA ASN A 321 -2.68 -16.02 6.37
C ASN A 321 -3.60 -16.56 5.26
N ASN A 322 -4.91 -16.38 5.40
CA ASN A 322 -5.90 -16.81 4.39
C ASN A 322 -5.74 -16.13 3.02
N LEU A 323 -4.96 -15.05 2.92
CA LEU A 323 -4.64 -14.37 1.66
C LEU A 323 -3.31 -14.83 1.04
N LEU A 324 -2.53 -15.64 1.76
CA LEU A 324 -1.18 -16.03 1.38
C LEU A 324 -1.10 -17.38 0.66
N GLY A 325 -2.25 -18.03 0.40
CA GLY A 325 -2.31 -19.27 -0.38
C GLY A 325 -1.90 -20.53 0.40
N PHE A 326 -2.12 -20.57 1.71
CA PHE A 326 -1.98 -21.80 2.48
C PHE A 326 -3.26 -22.63 2.37
N ASP A 327 -3.18 -23.76 1.68
CA ASP A 327 -4.29 -24.71 1.55
C ASP A 327 -4.54 -25.46 2.86
N THR A 328 -5.74 -26.02 3.03
CA THR A 328 -6.09 -26.76 4.26
C THR A 328 -5.88 -28.25 4.06
N LYS A 329 -5.43 -28.93 5.11
CA LYS A 329 -5.21 -30.39 5.10
C LYS A 329 -6.45 -31.12 5.64
N GLU A 330 -6.67 -32.33 5.17
CA GLU A 330 -7.85 -33.15 5.51
C GLU A 330 -7.69 -33.90 6.84
N TYR A 331 -8.84 -34.20 7.46
CA TYR A 331 -8.89 -34.96 8.71
C TYR A 331 -9.13 -36.44 8.43
N PHE A 332 -8.64 -37.30 9.31
CA PHE A 332 -9.25 -38.61 9.47
C PHE A 332 -10.67 -38.45 10.00
N GLU A 333 -11.64 -39.13 9.39
CA GLU A 333 -13.00 -39.21 9.93
C GLU A 333 -12.98 -39.77 11.36
N ALA A 334 -13.92 -39.29 12.18
CA ALA A 334 -14.08 -39.78 13.53
C ALA A 334 -14.53 -41.24 13.49
N ASP A 335 -13.87 -42.09 14.28
CA ASP A 335 -14.27 -43.48 14.44
C ASP A 335 -15.72 -43.56 14.93
N PRO A 336 -16.63 -44.25 14.23
CA PRO A 336 -18.01 -44.44 14.67
C PRO A 336 -18.11 -45.01 16.09
N GLN A 337 -17.15 -45.83 16.53
CA GLN A 337 -17.12 -46.39 17.88
C GLN A 337 -16.77 -45.36 18.96
N SER A 338 -16.14 -44.23 18.59
CA SER A 338 -15.87 -43.12 19.52
C SER A 338 -17.11 -42.26 19.80
N ALA A 339 -18.21 -42.44 19.06
CA ALA A 339 -19.45 -41.71 19.26
C ALA A 339 -20.38 -42.35 20.31
N GLU A 340 -20.14 -43.60 20.71
CA GLU A 340 -20.90 -44.24 21.79
C GLU A 340 -20.17 -44.08 23.15
N PRO A 341 -20.74 -43.33 24.12
CA PRO A 341 -20.16 -43.24 25.45
C PRO A 341 -20.18 -44.63 26.14
N PRO A 342 -19.16 -44.97 26.94
CA PRO A 342 -19.07 -46.28 27.58
C PRO A 342 -20.28 -46.50 28.50
N LYS A 343 -21.06 -47.56 28.23
CA LYS A 343 -22.13 -48.01 29.12
C LYS A 343 -21.52 -48.69 30.33
N VAL A 344 -21.30 -47.92 31.39
CA VAL A 344 -20.90 -48.46 32.68
C VAL A 344 -22.13 -49.07 33.36
N SER A 345 -22.27 -50.38 33.32
CA SER A 345 -23.22 -51.12 34.17
C SER A 345 -22.48 -51.63 35.41
N PHE A 346 -22.93 -51.21 36.59
CA PHE A 346 -22.50 -51.74 37.89
C PHE A 346 -23.14 -53.10 38.18
#